data_AF-F5VXY0-F1
#
_entry.id   AF-F5VXY0-F1
#
_cell.length_a   1.000
_cell.length_b   1.000
_cell.length_c   1.000
_cell.angle_alpha   90.00
_cell.angle_beta   90.00
_cell.angle_gamma   90.00
#
_symmetry.space_group_name_H-M   'P 1'
#
loop_
_entity.id
_entity.type
_entity.pdbx_description
1 polymer ?
#
loop_
_entity_poly.entity_id
_entity_poly.type
_entity_poly.pdbx_seq_one_letter_code
_entity_poly.pdbx_strand_id
1 'polypeptide(L)'
;MSITPQEIVDKAFSTKFRGYDKEEVDEFLDKIYIDYEELTRYKDETERYIKRLEERLSYYTNDIPKRTVTNDQEQEPEAMNDSIFY
;
A
#
# COMPACT_ATOMS: atom_id res chain seq x y z
N MET A 1 4.45 0.84 -5.56
CA MET A 1 3.73 0.68 -6.84
C MET A 1 2.67 -0.40 -6.63
N SER A 2 1.42 -0.06 -6.82
CA SER A 2 0.27 -0.95 -6.62
C SER A 2 -0.59 -0.86 -7.86
N ILE A 3 -0.90 -2.01 -8.44
CA ILE A 3 -1.83 -2.11 -9.57
C ILE A 3 -3.20 -1.68 -9.05
N THR A 4 -3.88 -0.79 -9.77
CA THR A 4 -5.25 -0.40 -9.44
C THR A 4 -6.25 -1.34 -10.13
N PRO A 5 -7.48 -1.53 -9.60
CA PRO A 5 -8.52 -2.29 -10.31
C PRO A 5 -8.74 -1.80 -11.75
N GLN A 6 -8.67 -0.47 -11.95
CA GLN A 6 -8.82 0.15 -13.26
C GLN A 6 -7.72 -0.27 -14.24
N GLU A 7 -6.46 -0.35 -13.78
CA GLU A 7 -5.34 -0.80 -14.59
C GLU A 7 -5.45 -2.28 -15.01
N ILE A 8 -6.20 -3.10 -14.27
CA ILE A 8 -6.46 -4.51 -14.63
C ILE A 8 -7.42 -4.58 -15.81
N VAL A 9 -8.51 -3.80 -15.77
CA VAL A 9 -9.52 -3.74 -16.84
C VAL A 9 -8.96 -3.11 -18.11
N ASP A 10 -8.17 -2.05 -17.98
CA ASP A 10 -7.61 -1.34 -19.13
C ASP A 10 -6.39 -2.07 -19.76
N LYS A 11 -5.97 -3.21 -19.19
CA LYS A 11 -4.79 -3.94 -19.64
C LYS A 11 -5.04 -4.67 -20.96
N ALA A 12 -4.54 -4.12 -22.06
CA ALA A 12 -4.44 -4.83 -23.32
C ALA A 12 -3.14 -5.65 -23.42
N PHE A 13 -3.24 -6.94 -23.76
CA PHE A 13 -2.10 -7.80 -24.07
C PHE A 13 -1.88 -7.91 -25.58
N SER A 14 -0.61 -8.00 -25.99
CA SER A 14 -0.27 -8.24 -27.40
C SER A 14 -0.44 -9.72 -27.76
N THR A 15 -1.05 -10.00 -28.90
CA THR A 15 -1.23 -11.36 -29.41
C THR A 15 0.02 -11.86 -30.12
N LYS A 16 0.40 -13.12 -29.90
CA LYS A 16 1.52 -13.80 -30.57
C LYS A 16 1.06 -15.15 -31.13
N PHE A 17 1.79 -15.69 -32.11
CA PHE A 17 1.47 -16.97 -32.79
C PHE A 17 1.30 -18.16 -31.84
N ARG A 18 1.92 -18.11 -30.66
CA ARG A 18 1.64 -18.99 -29.52
C ARG A 18 1.47 -18.13 -28.28
N GLY A 19 0.37 -18.31 -27.57
CA GLY A 19 0.02 -17.56 -26.37
C GLY A 19 -1.17 -18.19 -25.66
N TYR A 20 -1.54 -17.61 -24.53
CA TYR A 20 -2.77 -17.99 -23.84
C TYR A 20 -4.00 -17.59 -24.65
N ASP A 21 -5.08 -18.34 -24.46
CA ASP A 21 -6.36 -17.97 -25.02
C ASP A 21 -6.82 -16.65 -24.41
N LYS A 22 -7.31 -15.74 -25.26
CA LYS A 22 -7.72 -14.42 -24.81
C LYS A 22 -8.92 -14.51 -23.87
N GLU A 23 -9.88 -15.39 -24.16
CA GLU A 23 -11.12 -15.52 -23.40
C GLU A 23 -10.84 -16.11 -22.01
N GLU A 24 -9.92 -17.08 -21.91
CA GLU A 24 -9.47 -17.62 -20.62
C GLU A 24 -8.73 -16.58 -19.78
N VAL A 25 -7.91 -15.74 -20.43
CA VAL A 25 -7.21 -14.64 -19.77
C VAL A 25 -8.19 -13.60 -19.27
N ASP A 26 -9.15 -13.19 -20.10
CA ASP A 26 -10.15 -12.19 -19.75
C ASP A 26 -11.01 -12.68 -18.56
N GLU A 27 -11.48 -13.94 -18.57
CA GLU A 27 -12.25 -14.52 -17.44
C GLU A 27 -11.43 -14.57 -16.14
N PHE A 28 -10.13 -14.81 -16.24
CA PHE A 28 -9.24 -14.80 -15.08
C PHE A 28 -9.01 -13.37 -14.55
N LEU A 29 -8.85 -12.38 -15.42
CA LEU A 29 -8.71 -10.98 -15.04
C LEU A 29 -9.97 -10.42 -14.39
N ASP A 30 -11.16 -10.84 -14.84
CA ASP A 30 -12.44 -10.47 -14.20
C ASP A 30 -12.49 -10.95 -12.74
N LYS A 31 -12.04 -12.17 -12.46
CA LYS A 31 -11.96 -12.70 -11.08
C LYS A 31 -10.99 -11.89 -10.23
N ILE A 32 -9.80 -11.60 -10.76
CA ILE A 32 -8.81 -10.77 -10.06
C ILE A 32 -9.37 -9.37 -9.79
N TYR A 33 -10.08 -8.78 -10.75
CA TYR A 33 -10.67 -7.45 -10.59
C TYR A 33 -11.63 -7.42 -9.38
N ILE A 34 -12.55 -8.38 -9.30
CA ILE A 34 -13.53 -8.49 -8.20
C ILE A 34 -12.79 -8.64 -6.86
N ASP A 35 -11.86 -9.59 -6.78
CA ASP A 35 -11.11 -9.85 -5.55
C ASP A 35 -10.31 -8.60 -5.10
N TYR A 36 -9.73 -7.86 -6.05
CA TYR A 36 -8.94 -6.68 -5.76
C TYR A 36 -9.81 -5.48 -5.34
N GLU A 37 -11.00 -5.33 -5.92
CA GLU A 37 -11.98 -4.34 -5.49
C GLU A 37 -12.43 -4.62 -4.04
N GLU A 38 -12.77 -5.87 -3.72
CA GLU A 38 -13.15 -6.26 -2.37
C GLU A 38 -12.02 -6.03 -1.37
N LEU A 39 -10.79 -6.40 -1.73
CA LEU A 39 -9.61 -6.18 -0.88
C LEU A 39 -9.37 -4.69 -0.62
N THR A 40 -9.51 -3.86 -1.65
CA THR A 40 -9.35 -2.40 -1.53
C THR A 40 -10.43 -1.82 -0.60
N ARG A 41 -11.69 -2.21 -0.78
CA ARG A 41 -12.78 -1.79 0.10
C ARG A 41 -12.53 -2.22 1.55
N TYR A 42 -12.13 -3.47 1.76
CA TYR A 42 -11.84 -4.00 3.10
C TYR A 42 -10.69 -3.24 3.76
N LYS A 43 -9.62 -2.92 3.02
CA LYS A 43 -8.51 -2.11 3.49
C LYS A 43 -9.00 -0.73 3.96
N ASP A 44 -9.77 -0.03 3.13
CA ASP A 44 -10.28 1.31 3.45
C ASP A 44 -11.22 1.30 4.67
N GLU A 45 -12.07 0.27 4.80
CA GLU A 45 -12.92 0.08 5.97
C GLU A 45 -12.10 -0.19 7.24
N THR A 46 -11.07 -1.03 7.14
CA THR A 46 -10.18 -1.36 8.24
C THR A 46 -9.37 -0.16 8.70
N GLU A 47 -8.79 0.62 7.78
CA GLU A 47 -8.07 1.85 8.10
C GLU A 47 -8.97 2.89 8.78
N ARG A 48 -10.21 3.05 8.29
CA ARG A 48 -11.21 3.90 8.95
C ARG A 48 -11.56 3.39 10.35
N TYR A 49 -11.67 2.09 10.54
CA TYR A 49 -11.94 1.49 11.84
C TYR A 49 -10.79 1.70 12.82
N ILE A 50 -9.55 1.47 12.39
CA ILE A 50 -8.33 1.73 13.17
C ILE A 50 -8.29 3.20 13.58
N LYS A 51 -8.49 4.13 12.64
CA LYS A 51 -8.49 5.56 12.94
C LYS A 51 -9.53 5.93 14.00
N ARG A 52 -10.75 5.39 13.93
CA ARG A 52 -11.79 5.60 14.96
C ARG A 52 -11.38 5.03 16.32
N LEU A 53 -10.73 3.87 16.34
CA LEU A 53 -10.22 3.28 17.59
C LEU A 53 -9.09 4.11 18.18
N GLU A 54 -8.16 4.59 17.37
CA GLU A 54 -7.07 5.47 17.79
C GLU A 54 -7.61 6.80 18.34
N GLU A 55 -8.59 7.42 17.69
CA GLU A 55 -9.27 8.63 18.18
C GLU A 55 -9.95 8.37 19.53
N ARG A 56 -10.70 7.26 19.66
CA ARG A 56 -11.34 6.87 20.92
C ARG A 56 -10.31 6.61 22.01
N LEU A 57 -9.22 5.91 21.70
CA LEU A 57 -8.14 5.68 22.66
C LEU A 57 -7.55 7.01 23.10
N SER A 58 -7.20 7.91 22.17
CA SER A 58 -6.61 9.23 22.46
C SER A 58 -7.45 10.06 23.43
N TYR A 59 -8.78 9.95 23.36
CA TYR A 59 -9.70 10.59 24.29
C TYR A 59 -9.52 10.11 25.74
N TYR A 60 -9.19 8.83 25.94
CA TYR A 60 -8.92 8.25 27.26
C TYR A 60 -7.44 8.33 27.66
N THR A 61 -6.49 8.40 26.73
CA THR A 61 -5.05 8.47 27.01
C THR A 61 -4.53 9.88 27.32
N ASN A 62 -5.34 10.93 27.22
CA ASN A 62 -4.94 12.28 27.65
C ASN A 62 -4.64 12.39 29.16
N ASP A 63 -5.03 11.40 29.97
CA ASP A 63 -4.65 11.27 31.38
C ASP A 63 -3.48 10.30 31.64
N ILE A 64 -2.86 9.74 30.59
CA ILE A 64 -1.75 8.79 30.75
C ILE A 64 -0.44 9.45 30.27
N PRO A 65 0.56 9.62 31.14
CA PRO A 65 1.81 10.26 30.75
C PRO A 65 2.47 9.44 29.63
N LYS A 66 2.76 10.11 28.52
CA LYS A 66 3.54 9.54 27.41
C LYS A 66 4.85 9.01 28.00
N ARG A 67 5.06 7.69 28.00
CA ARG A 67 6.38 7.13 28.27
C ARG A 67 7.30 7.60 27.15
N THR A 68 8.12 8.60 27.46
CA THR A 68 9.30 8.93 26.68
C THR A 68 10.22 7.71 26.73
N VAL A 69 10.29 6.96 25.64
CA VAL A 69 11.43 6.07 25.42
C VAL A 69 12.60 7.00 25.14
N THR A 70 13.48 7.17 26.12
CA THR A 70 14.78 7.78 25.95
C THR A 70 15.56 6.90 24.98
N ASN A 71 15.54 7.25 23.69
CA ASN A 71 16.65 6.88 22.81
C ASN A 71 17.81 7.79 23.18
N ASP A 72 18.52 7.41 24.23
CA ASP A 72 19.89 7.89 24.41
C ASP A 72 20.72 7.30 23.26
N GLN A 73 21.51 8.18 22.63
CA GLN A 73 22.55 7.95 21.61
C GLN A 73 22.02 8.02 20.15
N GLU A 74 22.44 8.92 19.25
CA GLU A 74 23.46 9.97 19.19
C GLU A 74 23.06 10.91 18.01
N GLN A 75 23.16 12.24 18.20
CA GLN A 75 23.38 13.21 17.10
C GLN A 75 24.92 13.24 16.87
N GLU A 76 25.43 13.24 15.65
CA GLU A 76 25.63 14.47 14.88
C GLU A 76 25.69 14.28 13.35
N PRO A 77 25.48 15.36 12.57
CA PRO A 77 25.46 15.37 11.11
C PRO A 77 26.80 15.82 10.53
N GLU A 78 27.32 15.18 9.47
CA GLU A 78 28.19 15.88 8.51
C GLU A 78 27.82 15.51 7.06
N ALA A 79 27.36 16.51 6.33
CA ALA A 79 27.26 16.48 4.88
C ALA A 79 28.66 16.64 4.29
N MET A 80 29.03 15.89 3.26
CA MET A 80 29.82 16.37 2.12
C MET A 80 29.82 15.31 1.01
N ASN A 81 29.19 15.69 -0.11
CA ASN A 81 29.71 15.58 -1.47
C ASN A 81 30.50 14.32 -1.86
N ASP A 82 29.98 13.53 -2.79
CA ASP A 82 30.84 13.05 -3.87
C ASP A 82 30.11 13.04 -5.21
N SER A 83 30.52 14.04 -5.99
CA SER A 83 30.32 14.16 -7.41
C SER A 83 31.36 13.28 -8.13
N ILE A 84 30.88 12.48 -9.09
CA ILE A 84 31.53 12.02 -10.33
C ILE A 84 32.51 10.80 -10.29
N PHE A 85 32.33 9.95 -11.33
CA PHE A 85 33.21 8.94 -11.96
C PHE A 85 33.13 7.52 -11.35
N TYR A 86 32.82 6.43 -12.06
CA TYR A 86 32.95 6.06 -13.49
C TYR A 86 31.69 5.36 -14.02
#